data_AF-A0A6J1IXG0-F1
#
_entry.id   AF-A0A6J1IXG0-F1
#
_cell.length_a   1.000
_cell.length_b   1.000
_cell.length_c   1.000
_cell.angle_alpha   90.00
_cell.angle_beta   90.00
_cell.angle_gamma   90.00
#
_symmetry.space_group_name_H-M   'P 1'
#
loop_
_entity.id
_entity.type
_entity.pdbx_description
1 polymer ?
#
loop_
_entity_poly.entity_id
_entity_poly.type
_entity_poly.pdbx_seq_one_letter_code
_entity_poly.pdbx_strand_id
1 'polypeptide(L)'
;MAVQLTHLYGTPIRQRPTSPLTGRRTAISQVRAVAENAQELLKSGEVQAIRPKEAVTTIDSEGFRLLDIRPAWEWEKARVRGSVHVPLFVKDEDNGPIGLLKKWVHFGYIGLWTGQYLTTLNPDFIREVEAAVPDKNAKLLVACGEGLRSLVAVVKLYKEGYKNLGWLAGGFNRANESDFPAVEGPEKLQYATIGGVSYYFLQLLILLQAVGKNS
;
A
#
# COMPACT_ATOMS: atom_id res chain seq x y z
N MET A 1 15.97 -18.54 -84.18
CA MET A 1 14.78 -19.41 -84.17
C MET A 1 14.50 -19.82 -82.74
N ALA A 2 13.24 -19.73 -82.35
CA ALA A 2 12.76 -19.84 -80.98
C ALA A 2 12.74 -21.28 -80.46
N VAL A 3 13.10 -21.47 -79.19
CA VAL A 3 12.47 -22.46 -78.32
C VAL A 3 12.30 -21.82 -76.93
N GLN A 4 11.06 -21.68 -76.55
CA GLN A 4 10.49 -21.24 -75.27
C GLN A 4 10.30 -22.54 -74.43
N LEU A 5 10.61 -22.63 -73.14
CA LEU A 5 9.74 -22.31 -71.99
C LEU A 5 10.37 -22.99 -70.76
N THR A 6 10.35 -22.34 -69.60
CA THR A 6 9.57 -22.82 -68.45
C THR A 6 9.43 -21.74 -67.40
N HIS A 7 8.17 -21.37 -67.19
CA HIS A 7 7.65 -20.53 -66.11
C HIS A 7 7.94 -21.16 -64.73
N LEU A 8 8.55 -20.40 -63.83
CA LEU A 8 8.44 -20.65 -62.39
C LEU A 8 7.37 -19.71 -61.83
N TYR A 9 6.28 -20.31 -61.39
CA TYR A 9 5.17 -19.68 -60.68
C TYR A 9 5.65 -19.04 -59.38
N GLY A 10 5.42 -17.73 -59.22
CA GLY A 10 5.50 -17.05 -57.93
C GLY A 10 4.21 -17.26 -57.14
N THR A 11 4.28 -17.91 -55.99
CA THR A 11 3.21 -17.91 -54.98
C THR A 11 3.22 -16.59 -54.20
N PRO A 12 2.10 -15.84 -54.11
CA PRO A 12 2.05 -14.67 -53.24
C PRO A 12 2.03 -15.10 -51.78
N ILE A 13 2.99 -14.60 -50.99
CA ILE A 13 3.03 -14.78 -49.54
C ILE A 13 1.83 -14.05 -48.94
N ARG A 14 0.84 -14.81 -48.46
CA ARG A 14 -0.29 -14.31 -47.67
C ARG A 14 0.25 -13.80 -46.33
N GLN A 15 0.35 -12.48 -46.16
CA GLN A 15 0.68 -11.87 -44.88
C GLN A 15 -0.40 -12.26 -43.86
N ARG A 16 0.00 -13.00 -42.81
CA ARG A 16 -0.85 -13.21 -41.62
C ARG A 16 -1.01 -11.87 -40.91
N PRO A 17 -2.21 -11.49 -40.46
CA PRO A 17 -2.36 -10.33 -39.59
C PRO A 17 -1.58 -10.60 -38.30
N THR A 18 -0.60 -9.73 -38.02
CA THR A 18 0.11 -9.71 -36.75
C THR A 18 -0.87 -9.27 -35.68
N SER A 19 -1.17 -10.17 -34.74
CA SER A 19 -1.85 -9.80 -33.50
C SER A 19 -1.04 -8.72 -32.79
N PRO A 20 -1.64 -7.60 -32.32
CA PRO A 20 -0.90 -6.61 -31.57
C PRO A 20 -0.40 -7.26 -30.29
N LEU A 21 0.93 -7.29 -30.12
CA LEU A 21 1.57 -7.63 -28.86
C LEU A 21 1.14 -6.57 -27.85
N THR A 22 0.21 -6.93 -26.96
CA THR A 22 -0.20 -6.09 -25.84
C THR A 22 1.03 -5.81 -24.99
N GLY A 23 1.57 -4.60 -25.11
CA GLY A 23 2.82 -4.21 -24.48
C GLY A 23 2.74 -4.31 -22.95
N ARG A 24 3.66 -5.09 -22.36
CA ARG A 24 3.85 -5.16 -20.90
C ARG A 24 4.31 -3.78 -20.42
N ARG A 25 3.40 -3.01 -19.81
CA ARG A 25 3.73 -1.72 -19.19
C ARG A 25 4.88 -1.90 -18.20
N THR A 26 5.89 -1.03 -18.28
CA THR A 26 7.03 -1.06 -17.35
C THR A 26 6.57 -0.70 -15.93
N ALA A 27 7.23 -1.24 -14.91
CA ALA A 27 6.89 -0.96 -13.50
C ALA A 27 6.88 0.55 -13.19
N ILE A 28 7.78 1.32 -13.80
CA ILE A 28 7.86 2.78 -13.66
C ILE A 28 6.59 3.47 -14.20
N SER A 29 6.09 3.04 -15.36
CA SER A 29 4.85 3.60 -15.93
C SER A 29 3.62 3.32 -15.07
N GLN A 30 3.59 2.15 -14.41
CA GLN A 30 2.49 1.77 -13.51
C GLN A 30 2.50 2.59 -12.22
N VAL A 31 3.67 2.78 -11.60
CA VAL A 31 3.81 3.61 -10.39
C VAL A 31 3.42 5.06 -10.68
N ARG A 32 3.91 5.61 -11.80
CA ARG A 32 3.55 6.98 -12.22
C ARG A 32 2.04 7.13 -12.43
N ALA A 33 1.42 6.18 -13.13
CA ALA A 33 -0.02 6.21 -13.36
C ALA A 33 -0.81 6.13 -12.03
N VAL A 34 -0.38 5.33 -11.06
CA VAL A 34 -1.06 5.27 -9.74
C VAL A 34 -0.91 6.60 -9.00
N ALA A 35 0.26 7.22 -9.01
CA ALA A 35 0.49 8.51 -8.37
C ALA A 35 -0.34 9.63 -9.03
N GLU A 36 -0.40 9.66 -10.37
CA GLU A 36 -1.21 10.62 -11.14
C GLU A 36 -2.71 10.46 -10.81
N ASN A 37 -3.23 9.23 -10.80
CA ASN A 37 -4.62 8.96 -10.40
C ASN A 37 -4.91 9.39 -8.96
N ALA A 38 -4.00 9.09 -8.02
CA ALA A 38 -4.19 9.47 -6.62
C ALA A 38 -4.22 11.00 -6.46
N GLN A 39 -3.34 11.72 -7.16
CA GLN A 39 -3.32 13.18 -7.14
C GLN A 39 -4.58 13.77 -7.78
N GLU A 40 -5.07 13.17 -8.85
CA GLU A 40 -6.30 13.60 -9.51
C GLU A 40 -7.50 13.46 -8.57
N LEU A 41 -7.66 12.32 -7.90
CA LEU A 41 -8.73 12.08 -6.93
C LEU A 41 -8.72 13.05 -5.74
N LEU A 42 -7.52 13.42 -5.27
CA LEU A 42 -7.37 14.43 -4.22
C LEU A 42 -7.71 15.84 -4.72
N LYS A 43 -7.37 16.16 -5.97
CA LYS A 43 -7.65 17.47 -6.57
C LYS A 43 -9.11 17.64 -6.96
N SER A 44 -9.75 16.57 -7.44
CA SER A 44 -11.17 16.57 -7.79
C SER A 44 -12.08 16.61 -6.55
N GLY A 45 -11.54 16.24 -5.37
CA GLY A 45 -12.30 16.17 -4.12
C GLY A 45 -13.07 14.86 -3.94
N GLU A 46 -12.92 13.91 -4.87
CA GLU A 46 -13.49 12.55 -4.75
C GLU A 46 -12.88 11.78 -3.57
N VAL A 47 -11.64 12.14 -3.20
CA VAL A 47 -10.98 11.64 -1.99
C VAL A 47 -10.67 12.80 -1.06
N GLN A 48 -11.18 12.72 0.17
CA GLN A 48 -10.92 13.73 1.19
C GLN A 48 -9.57 13.46 1.87
N ALA A 49 -8.65 14.43 1.81
CA ALA A 49 -7.43 14.39 2.61
C ALA A 49 -7.74 14.78 4.06
N ILE A 50 -7.56 13.86 5.00
CA ILE A 50 -7.86 14.06 6.42
C ILE A 50 -6.57 14.03 7.21
N ARG A 51 -6.33 15.03 8.05
CA ARG A 51 -5.14 15.08 8.91
C ARG A 51 -5.35 14.21 10.16
N PRO A 52 -4.29 13.65 10.78
CA PRO A 52 -4.42 12.88 12.01
C PRO A 52 -5.22 13.59 13.12
N LYS A 53 -5.01 14.90 13.29
CA LYS A 53 -5.74 15.72 14.27
C LYS A 53 -7.25 15.78 14.05
N GLU A 54 -7.71 15.62 12.82
CA GLU A 54 -9.13 15.68 12.43
C GLU A 54 -9.74 14.28 12.35
N ALA A 55 -8.92 13.24 12.34
CA ALA A 55 -9.33 11.87 12.04
C ALA A 55 -10.42 11.36 13.00
N VAL A 56 -10.28 11.57 14.31
CA VAL A 56 -11.28 11.15 15.30
C VAL A 56 -12.59 11.92 15.12
N THR A 57 -12.53 13.23 14.92
CA THR A 57 -13.73 14.03 14.64
C THR A 57 -14.46 13.54 13.39
N THR A 58 -13.72 13.22 12.33
CA THR A 58 -14.31 12.69 11.08
C THR A 58 -14.86 11.27 11.26
N ILE A 59 -14.22 10.43 12.07
CA ILE A 59 -14.76 9.10 12.42
C ILE A 59 -16.08 9.24 13.19
N ASP A 60 -16.08 10.03 14.26
CA ASP A 60 -17.22 10.11 15.20
C ASP A 60 -18.38 10.96 14.66
N SER A 61 -18.08 12.11 14.05
CA SER A 61 -19.10 13.08 13.63
C SER A 61 -19.58 12.86 12.20
N GLU A 62 -18.67 12.50 11.29
CA GLU A 62 -19.03 12.29 9.88
C GLU A 62 -19.36 10.83 9.56
N GLY A 63 -19.09 9.91 10.48
CA GLY A 63 -19.41 8.48 10.35
C GLY A 63 -18.41 7.70 9.52
N PHE A 64 -17.16 8.16 9.42
CA PHE A 64 -16.12 7.41 8.72
C PHE A 64 -15.71 6.17 9.51
N ARG A 65 -15.58 5.03 8.82
CA ARG A 65 -14.93 3.84 9.37
C ARG A 65 -13.45 3.87 9.00
N LEU A 66 -12.59 3.73 10.00
CA LEU A 66 -11.16 3.65 9.81
C LEU A 66 -10.77 2.28 9.25
N LEU A 67 -10.18 2.27 8.06
CA LEU A 67 -9.61 1.09 7.40
C LEU A 67 -8.08 1.15 7.53
N ASP A 68 -7.53 0.33 8.42
CA ASP A 68 -6.09 0.14 8.57
C ASP A 68 -5.60 -0.89 7.57
N ILE A 69 -4.77 -0.45 6.63
CA ILE A 69 -4.21 -1.30 5.56
C ILE A 69 -2.77 -1.72 5.83
N ARG A 70 -2.25 -1.48 7.04
CA ARG A 70 -0.90 -1.90 7.41
C ARG A 70 -0.81 -3.43 7.49
N PRO A 71 0.37 -4.00 7.29
CA PRO A 71 0.60 -5.41 7.52
C PRO A 71 0.34 -5.80 8.98
N ALA A 72 0.00 -7.07 9.21
CA ALA A 72 -0.38 -7.59 10.52
C ALA A 72 0.64 -7.25 11.64
N TRP A 73 1.94 -7.37 11.38
CA TRP A 73 2.98 -7.08 12.37
C TRP A 73 3.10 -5.60 12.77
N GLU A 74 2.63 -4.67 11.94
CA GLU A 74 2.55 -3.25 12.32
C GLU A 74 1.26 -2.98 13.12
N TRP A 75 0.18 -3.69 12.77
CA TRP A 75 -1.12 -3.56 13.43
C TRP A 75 -1.13 -4.17 14.84
N GLU A 76 -0.44 -5.29 15.04
CA GLU A 76 -0.29 -5.94 16.35
C GLU A 76 0.49 -5.10 17.37
N LYS A 77 1.41 -4.24 16.91
CA LYS A 77 2.17 -3.34 17.78
C LYS A 77 1.31 -2.20 18.33
N ALA A 78 0.48 -1.62 17.47
CA ALA A 78 -0.44 -0.56 17.85
C ALA A 78 -1.55 -0.45 16.81
N ARG A 79 -2.80 -0.33 17.23
CA ARG A 79 -3.98 -0.16 16.37
C ARG A 79 -5.00 0.75 17.03
N VAL A 80 -5.81 1.42 16.22
CA VAL A 80 -6.96 2.17 16.74
C VAL A 80 -8.09 1.19 17.02
N ARG A 81 -8.69 1.24 18.21
CA ARG A 81 -9.84 0.41 18.60
C ARG A 81 -10.99 0.63 17.62
N GLY A 82 -11.64 -0.47 17.21
CA GLY A 82 -12.77 -0.42 16.27
C GLY A 82 -12.39 -0.15 14.81
N SER A 83 -11.09 -0.05 14.49
CA SER A 83 -10.62 -0.02 13.11
C SER A 83 -10.82 -1.35 12.41
N VAL A 84 -11.20 -1.30 11.14
CA VAL A 84 -11.24 -2.46 10.25
C VAL A 84 -9.82 -2.68 9.75
N HIS A 85 -9.31 -3.92 9.86
CA HIS A 85 -7.98 -4.27 9.41
C HIS A 85 -8.04 -5.14 8.17
N VAL A 86 -7.46 -4.67 7.07
CA VAL A 86 -7.28 -5.44 5.84
C VAL A 86 -5.93 -5.08 5.21
N PRO A 87 -4.90 -5.95 5.32
CA PRO A 87 -3.56 -5.60 4.91
C PRO A 87 -3.44 -5.47 3.38
N LEU A 88 -2.92 -4.34 2.91
CA LEU A 88 -2.58 -4.17 1.49
C LEU A 88 -1.35 -4.99 1.10
N PHE A 89 -0.41 -5.12 2.03
CA PHE A 89 0.83 -5.87 1.86
C PHE A 89 0.90 -7.00 2.88
N VAL A 90 1.21 -8.19 2.39
CA VAL A 90 1.38 -9.41 3.19
C VAL A 90 2.81 -9.91 3.04
N LYS A 91 3.23 -10.81 3.94
CA LYS A 91 4.55 -11.41 3.88
C LYS A 91 4.70 -12.21 2.58
N ASP A 92 5.85 -12.08 1.94
CA ASP A 92 6.21 -12.92 0.81
C ASP A 92 6.58 -14.32 1.31
N GLU A 93 5.76 -15.31 0.95
CA GLU A 93 5.94 -16.72 1.32
C GLU A 93 6.67 -17.54 0.25
N ASP A 94 7.20 -16.92 -0.81
CA ASP A 94 8.00 -17.61 -1.84
C ASP A 94 9.28 -18.17 -1.22
N ASN A 95 9.34 -19.49 -1.11
CA ASN A 95 10.47 -20.23 -0.55
C ASN A 95 11.27 -20.94 -1.65
N GLY A 96 11.09 -20.58 -2.93
CA GLY A 96 11.94 -21.06 -4.01
C GLY A 96 13.40 -20.57 -3.87
N PRO A 97 14.35 -21.15 -4.61
CA PRO A 97 15.78 -20.79 -4.51
C PRO A 97 16.05 -19.28 -4.69
N ILE A 98 15.34 -18.66 -5.63
CA ILE A 98 15.42 -17.22 -5.89
C ILE A 98 14.74 -16.42 -4.77
N GLY A 99 13.59 -16.89 -4.27
CA GLY A 99 12.87 -16.27 -3.15
C GLY A 99 13.69 -16.26 -1.87
N LEU A 100 14.38 -17.36 -1.56
CA LEU A 100 15.28 -17.45 -0.41
C LEU A 100 16.48 -16.51 -0.55
N LEU A 101 17.09 -16.44 -1.74
CA LEU A 101 18.16 -15.48 -2.00
C LEU A 101 17.68 -14.03 -1.80
N LYS A 102 16.50 -13.68 -2.31
CA LYS A 102 15.89 -12.36 -2.12
C LYS A 102 15.64 -12.06 -0.64
N LYS A 103 15.07 -13.01 0.11
CA LYS A 103 14.82 -12.88 1.55
C LYS A 103 16.12 -12.66 2.32
N TRP A 104 17.18 -13.39 1.97
CA TRP A 104 18.48 -13.25 2.60
C TRP A 104 19.12 -11.88 2.33
N VAL A 105 19.12 -11.43 1.07
CA VAL A 105 19.62 -10.10 0.69
C VAL A 105 18.81 -9.00 1.37
N HIS A 106 17.48 -9.09 1.32
CA HIS A 106 16.58 -8.14 1.98
C HIS A 106 16.87 -8.08 3.49
N PHE A 107 16.95 -9.24 4.15
CA PHE A 107 17.23 -9.31 5.58
C PHE A 107 18.58 -8.67 5.94
N GLY A 108 19.65 -9.00 5.20
CA GLY A 108 21.00 -8.48 5.47
C GLY A 108 21.13 -6.97 5.24
N TYR A 109 20.44 -6.41 4.24
CA TYR A 109 20.61 -5.00 3.89
C TYR A 109 19.66 -4.07 4.64
N ILE A 110 18.37 -4.43 4.73
CA ILE A 110 17.32 -3.52 5.24
C ILE A 110 16.41 -4.17 6.27
N GLY A 111 16.11 -5.46 6.14
CA GLY A 111 15.13 -6.16 6.98
C GLY A 111 15.58 -6.28 8.43
N LEU A 112 16.83 -6.61 8.70
CA LEU A 112 17.37 -6.65 10.07
C LEU A 112 17.36 -5.25 10.72
N TRP A 113 17.68 -4.21 9.94
CA TRP A 113 17.77 -2.84 10.44
C TRP A 113 16.39 -2.22 10.71
N THR A 114 15.45 -2.40 9.79
CA THR A 114 14.12 -1.77 9.82
C THR A 114 13.03 -2.68 10.38
N GLY A 115 13.30 -3.98 10.55
CA GLY A 115 12.31 -4.99 10.94
C GLY A 115 11.26 -5.27 9.87
N GLN A 116 11.46 -4.80 8.63
CA GLN A 116 10.53 -5.01 7.53
C GLN A 116 10.73 -6.41 6.94
N TYR A 117 9.64 -7.18 6.84
CA TYR A 117 9.64 -8.42 6.07
C TYR A 117 9.68 -8.12 4.58
N LEU A 118 10.15 -9.09 3.79
CA LEU A 118 9.91 -9.04 2.35
C LEU A 118 8.41 -9.17 2.13
N THR A 119 7.79 -8.17 1.52
CA THR A 119 6.34 -8.10 1.35
C THR A 119 5.92 -8.22 -0.10
N THR A 120 4.78 -8.85 -0.33
CA THR A 120 4.07 -8.84 -1.61
C THR A 120 2.71 -8.18 -1.45
N LEU A 121 2.12 -7.77 -2.57
CA LEU A 121 0.77 -7.21 -2.58
C LEU A 121 -0.24 -8.32 -2.25
N ASN A 122 -1.17 -8.04 -1.35
CA ASN A 122 -2.29 -8.94 -1.05
C ASN A 122 -3.21 -9.06 -2.29
N PRO A 123 -3.30 -10.24 -2.93
CA PRO A 123 -4.19 -10.43 -4.09
C PRO A 123 -5.67 -10.36 -3.70
N ASP A 124 -5.99 -10.69 -2.45
CA ASP A 124 -7.36 -10.76 -1.93
C ASP A 124 -7.81 -9.46 -1.25
N PHE A 125 -6.99 -8.40 -1.28
CA PHE A 125 -7.23 -7.13 -0.60
C PHE A 125 -8.66 -6.58 -0.84
N ILE A 126 -9.10 -6.52 -2.10
CA ILE A 126 -10.43 -5.99 -2.43
C ILE A 126 -11.53 -6.90 -1.88
N ARG A 127 -11.40 -8.22 -2.05
CA ARG A 127 -12.37 -9.19 -1.56
C ARG A 127 -12.52 -9.12 -0.04
N GLU A 128 -11.42 -8.96 0.68
CA GLU A 128 -11.40 -8.81 2.13
C GLU A 128 -12.03 -7.48 2.58
N VAL A 129 -11.76 -6.37 1.88
CA VAL A 129 -12.42 -5.09 2.17
C VAL A 129 -13.93 -5.18 1.90
N GLU A 130 -14.35 -5.84 0.83
CA GLU A 130 -15.77 -6.06 0.52
C GLU A 130 -16.47 -6.93 1.56
N ALA A 131 -15.79 -7.97 2.06
CA ALA A 131 -16.32 -8.80 3.14
C ALA A 131 -16.49 -8.01 4.45
N ALA A 132 -15.55 -7.13 4.77
CA ALA A 132 -15.61 -6.31 5.98
C ALA A 132 -16.55 -5.10 5.85
N VAL A 133 -16.62 -4.50 4.66
CA VAL A 133 -17.40 -3.30 4.33
C VAL A 133 -18.10 -3.51 2.98
N PRO A 134 -19.24 -4.23 2.98
CA PRO A 134 -19.95 -4.56 1.73
C PRO A 134 -20.65 -3.36 1.10
N ASP A 135 -21.02 -2.35 1.90
CA ASP A 135 -21.60 -1.11 1.39
C ASP A 135 -20.53 -0.20 0.78
N LYS A 136 -20.57 -0.07 -0.55
CA LYS A 136 -19.68 0.79 -1.34
C LYS A 136 -19.91 2.29 -1.13
N ASN A 137 -21.06 2.67 -0.56
CA ASN A 137 -21.34 4.06 -0.17
C ASN A 137 -20.89 4.36 1.26
N ALA A 138 -20.38 3.36 2.00
CA ALA A 138 -19.84 3.62 3.32
C ALA A 138 -18.64 4.59 3.26
N LYS A 139 -18.56 5.49 4.24
CA LYS A 139 -17.44 6.39 4.40
C LYS A 139 -16.25 5.63 4.98
N LEU A 140 -15.12 5.61 4.27
CA LEU A 140 -13.92 4.87 4.67
C LEU A 140 -12.73 5.80 4.77
N LEU A 141 -12.12 5.89 5.95
CA LEU A 141 -10.86 6.59 6.16
C LEU A 141 -9.72 5.57 6.05
N VAL A 142 -8.97 5.62 4.96
CA VAL A 142 -7.90 4.66 4.69
C VAL A 142 -6.58 5.16 5.26
N ALA A 143 -5.99 4.37 6.15
CA ALA A 143 -4.77 4.72 6.86
C ALA A 143 -3.68 3.67 6.69
N CYS A 144 -2.43 4.14 6.64
CA CYS A 144 -1.24 3.30 6.75
C CYS A 144 -0.17 4.00 7.59
N GLY A 145 1.05 3.47 7.63
CA GLY A 145 2.17 4.10 8.34
C GLY A 145 2.44 5.55 7.94
N GLU A 146 2.79 5.79 6.67
CA GLU A 146 3.25 7.12 6.19
C GLU A 146 2.25 7.83 5.25
N GLY A 147 1.13 7.18 4.91
CA GLY A 147 0.14 7.68 3.96
C GLY A 147 0.37 7.28 2.49
N LEU A 148 1.55 6.79 2.11
CA LEU A 148 1.82 6.43 0.70
C LEU A 148 1.10 5.15 0.27
N ARG A 149 1.17 4.09 1.10
CA ARG A 149 0.48 2.82 0.82
C ARG A 149 -1.04 3.00 0.78
N SER A 150 -1.58 3.91 1.60
CA SER A 150 -3.03 4.16 1.65
C SER A 150 -3.53 4.90 0.42
N LEU A 151 -2.73 5.75 -0.25
CA LEU A 151 -3.10 6.31 -1.56
C LEU A 151 -3.29 5.22 -2.62
N VAL A 152 -2.40 4.22 -2.63
CA VAL A 152 -2.53 3.07 -3.56
C VAL A 152 -3.81 2.28 -3.26
N ALA A 153 -4.12 2.05 -1.99
CA ALA A 153 -5.37 1.40 -1.59
C ALA A 153 -6.60 2.23 -1.99
N VAL A 154 -6.59 3.54 -1.77
CA VAL A 154 -7.69 4.45 -2.14
C VAL A 154 -7.96 4.40 -3.64
N VAL A 155 -6.92 4.49 -4.49
CA VAL A 155 -7.10 4.39 -5.94
C VAL A 155 -7.71 3.05 -6.35
N LYS A 156 -7.33 1.95 -5.68
CA LYS A 156 -7.92 0.65 -5.93
C LYS A 156 -9.39 0.60 -5.50
N LEU A 157 -9.70 1.03 -4.27
CA LEU A 157 -11.06 1.04 -3.75
C LEU A 157 -11.99 1.93 -4.60
N TYR A 158 -11.51 3.08 -5.04
CA TYR A 158 -12.26 3.96 -5.95
C TYR A 158 -12.62 3.26 -7.25
N LYS A 159 -11.68 2.53 -7.86
CA LYS A 159 -11.93 1.73 -9.07
C LYS A 159 -12.93 0.61 -8.86
N GLU A 160 -12.97 0.05 -7.65
CA GLU A 160 -13.95 -0.97 -7.23
C GLU A 160 -15.29 -0.37 -6.75
N GLY A 161 -15.51 0.93 -7.00
CA GLY A 161 -16.79 1.61 -6.81
C GLY A 161 -17.02 2.22 -5.43
N TYR A 162 -16.02 2.24 -4.54
CA TYR A 162 -16.14 2.97 -3.27
C TYR A 162 -16.09 4.48 -3.52
N LYS A 163 -17.13 5.20 -3.08
CA LYS A 163 -17.31 6.62 -3.41
C LYS A 163 -16.85 7.58 -2.33
N ASN A 164 -17.09 7.23 -1.07
CA ASN A 164 -16.83 8.11 0.07
C ASN A 164 -15.50 7.75 0.73
N LEU A 165 -14.39 8.06 0.04
CA LEU A 165 -13.05 7.71 0.49
C LEU A 165 -12.34 8.90 1.15
N GLY A 166 -11.83 8.66 2.35
CA GLY A 166 -10.91 9.52 3.06
C GLY A 166 -9.52 8.92 3.04
N TRP A 167 -8.51 9.77 2.95
CA TRP A 167 -7.11 9.38 3.03
C TRP A 167 -6.46 10.04 4.25
N LEU A 168 -5.87 9.24 5.14
CA LEU A 168 -5.13 9.77 6.28
C LEU A 168 -3.78 10.35 5.82
N ALA A 169 -3.71 11.68 5.71
CA ALA A 169 -2.57 12.40 5.19
C ALA A 169 -1.34 12.25 6.11
N GLY A 170 -0.29 11.60 5.59
CA GLY A 170 0.94 11.30 6.34
C GLY A 170 0.85 10.08 7.26
N GLY A 171 -0.30 9.39 7.27
CA GLY A 171 -0.49 8.15 8.01
C GLY A 171 -0.36 8.28 9.53
N PHE A 172 -0.25 7.13 10.20
CA PHE A 172 -0.10 7.04 11.65
C PHE A 172 1.22 7.62 12.18
N ASN A 173 2.27 7.72 11.35
CA ASN A 173 3.55 8.30 11.74
C ASN A 173 3.46 9.80 12.07
N ARG A 174 2.42 10.48 11.58
CA ARG A 174 2.13 11.89 11.91
C ARG A 174 1.10 12.08 13.01
N ALA A 175 0.56 10.97 13.54
CA ALA A 175 -0.40 11.03 14.63
C ALA A 175 0.32 11.21 15.96
N ASN A 176 -0.24 12.05 16.83
CA ASN A 176 0.15 12.17 18.22
C ASN A 176 -0.75 11.30 19.11
N GLU A 177 -0.36 11.11 20.36
CA GLU A 177 -1.17 10.37 21.35
C GLU A 177 -2.55 10.99 21.58
N SER A 178 -2.66 12.31 21.48
CA SER A 178 -3.94 13.02 21.59
C SER A 178 -4.86 12.83 20.38
N ASP A 179 -4.31 12.47 19.23
CA ASP A 179 -5.05 12.44 17.96
C ASP A 179 -5.91 11.17 17.85
N PHE A 180 -5.51 10.08 18.52
CA PHE A 180 -6.29 8.85 18.64
C PHE A 180 -6.30 8.40 20.11
N PRO A 181 -7.40 8.63 20.87
CA PRO A 181 -7.43 8.32 22.30
C PRO A 181 -7.58 6.82 22.60
N ALA A 182 -8.13 6.06 21.65
CA ALA A 182 -8.41 4.64 21.83
C ALA A 182 -7.41 3.75 21.05
N VAL A 183 -6.14 3.76 21.46
CA VAL A 183 -5.10 2.90 20.88
C VAL A 183 -4.94 1.63 21.70
N GLU A 184 -4.85 0.49 21.02
CA GLU A 184 -4.54 -0.82 21.60
C GLU A 184 -3.19 -1.31 21.10
N GLY A 185 -2.40 -1.92 21.98
CA GLY A 185 -1.11 -2.51 21.66
C GLY A 185 -0.02 -2.06 22.63
N PRO A 186 1.14 -2.74 22.61
CA PRO A 186 2.28 -2.38 23.45
C PRO A 186 2.95 -1.06 23.05
N GLU A 187 2.74 -0.57 21.83
CA GLU A 187 3.46 0.58 21.26
C GLU A 187 2.56 1.77 20.96
N LYS A 188 3.20 2.92 20.71
CA LYS A 188 2.52 4.11 20.16
C LYS A 188 2.30 3.93 18.66
N LEU A 189 1.17 4.42 18.13
CA LEU A 189 0.85 4.38 16.69
C LEU A 189 1.97 4.93 15.81
N GLN A 190 2.58 6.05 16.23
CA GLN A 190 3.68 6.70 15.53
C GLN A 190 4.95 5.86 15.38
N TYR A 191 5.13 4.84 16.22
CA TYR A 191 6.33 3.98 16.23
C TYR A 191 6.04 2.56 15.72
N ALA A 192 4.79 2.23 15.45
CA ALA A 192 4.40 0.88 15.05
C ALA A 192 5.01 0.43 13.70
N THR A 193 5.39 1.38 12.84
CA THR A 193 6.10 1.07 11.57
C THR A 193 7.59 0.77 11.77
N ILE A 194 8.15 1.12 12.92
CA ILE A 194 9.58 0.98 13.24
C ILE A 194 9.81 -0.41 13.82
N GLY A 195 10.88 -1.07 13.38
CA GLY A 195 11.22 -2.43 13.81
C GLY A 195 12.72 -2.72 13.71
N GLY A 196 13.09 -3.95 14.01
CA GLY A 196 14.47 -4.41 13.91
C GLY A 196 15.41 -3.63 14.83
N VAL A 197 16.65 -3.47 14.39
CA VAL A 197 17.69 -2.74 15.15
C VAL A 197 17.30 -1.27 15.39
N SER A 198 16.65 -0.63 14.41
CA SER A 198 16.23 0.77 14.51
C SER A 198 15.26 1.04 15.67
N TYR A 199 14.44 0.05 16.04
CA TYR A 199 13.53 0.17 17.17
C TYR A 199 14.28 0.27 18.50
N TYR A 200 15.32 -0.53 18.73
CA TYR A 200 16.13 -0.44 19.94
C TYR A 200 16.91 0.87 20.00
N PHE A 201 17.42 1.36 18.86
CA PHE A 201 18.05 2.68 18.80
C PHE A 201 17.06 3.80 19.16
N LEU A 202 15.82 3.73 18.66
CA LEU A 202 14.77 4.68 19.02
C LEU A 202 14.49 4.65 20.53
N GLN A 203 14.33 3.46 21.12
CA GLN A 203 14.11 3.33 22.56
C GLN A 203 15.26 3.94 23.38
N LEU A 204 16.51 3.69 22.97
CA LEU A 204 17.68 4.28 23.61
C LEU A 204 17.66 5.81 23.51
N LEU A 205 17.34 6.38 22.34
CA LEU A 205 17.24 7.82 22.17
C LEU A 205 16.13 8.43 23.04
N ILE A 206 14.97 7.79 23.12
CA ILE A 206 13.87 8.23 23.99
C ILE A 206 14.31 8.21 25.46
N LEU A 207 15.00 7.17 25.90
CA LEU A 207 15.54 7.06 27.25
C LEU A 207 16.53 8.19 27.57
N LEU A 208 17.48 8.44 26.66
CA LEU A 208 18.47 9.51 26.83
C LEU A 208 17.82 10.90 26.88
N GLN A 209 16.80 11.16 26.06
CA GLN A 209 16.03 12.40 26.10
C GLN A 209 15.26 12.57 27.41
N ALA A 210 14.70 11.49 27.96
CA ALA A 210 14.00 11.53 29.24
C ALA A 210 14.96 11.84 30.40
N VAL A 211 16.16 11.26 30.40
CA VAL A 211 17.20 11.56 31.41
C VAL A 211 17.71 13.00 31.29
N GLY A 212 17.95 13.47 30.06
CA GLY A 212 18.45 14.82 29.81
C GLY A 212 17.44 15.94 30.12
N LYS A 213 16.13 15.65 30.11
CA LYS A 213 15.08 16.60 30.54
C LYS A 213 14.88 16.68 32.05
N ASN A 214 15.37 15.68 32.78
CA ASN A 214 15.27 15.58 34.23
C ASN A 214 16.55 16.03 34.96
N SER A 215 17.57 16.48 34.22
CA SER A 215 18.79 17.13 34.72
C SER A 215 18.75 18.63 34.44
#